data_AF-A0A661XH36-F1
#
_entry.id   AF-A0A661XH36-F1
#
_cell.length_a   1.000
_cell.length_b   1.000
_cell.length_c   1.000
_cell.angle_alpha   90.00
_cell.angle_beta   90.00
_cell.angle_gamma   90.00
#
_symmetry.space_group_name_H-M   'P 1'
#
loop_
_entity.id
_entity.type
_entity.pdbx_description
1 polymer ?
#
loop_
_entity_poly.entity_id
_entity_poly.type
_entity_poly.pdbx_seq_one_letter_code
_entity_poly.pdbx_strand_id
1 'polypeptide(L)'
;SFSRQIWRPYIRSKRQVTVNHISSKCVSYKNIKFLTIEKTVSFNEKIEDKATICPTCGKPAGNRKFCINCGAPLRMIKCPKYGAENPRGTNFCGNCGTKLG
;
A
#
# COMPACT_ATOMS: atom_id res chain seq x y z
N SER A 1 28.44 -20.02 37.42
CA SER A 1 28.28 -21.06 36.37
C SER A 1 26.82 -21.20 36.02
N PHE A 2 26.40 -20.55 34.93
CA PHE A 2 25.02 -20.48 34.48
C PHE A 2 24.75 -21.60 33.45
N SER A 3 23.60 -22.22 33.61
CA SER A 3 23.04 -23.37 32.91
C SER A 3 23.27 -23.39 31.39
N ARG A 4 23.87 -24.47 30.88
CA ARG A 4 23.81 -24.84 29.46
C ARG A 4 22.43 -25.45 29.19
N GLN A 5 21.46 -24.60 28.86
CA GLN A 5 20.21 -25.07 28.25
C GLN A 5 20.39 -25.17 26.73
N ILE A 6 20.14 -26.38 26.28
CA ILE A 6 20.31 -26.92 24.94
C ILE A 6 19.31 -26.24 23.99
N TRP A 7 19.80 -25.47 23.02
CA TRP A 7 18.97 -25.04 21.88
C TRP A 7 18.93 -26.16 20.85
N ARG A 8 17.83 -26.93 20.85
CA ARG A 8 17.48 -27.88 19.80
C ARG A 8 17.13 -27.09 18.53
N PRO A 9 17.80 -27.29 17.38
CA PRO A 9 17.39 -26.63 16.15
C PRO A 9 16.03 -27.17 15.70
N TYR A 10 15.07 -26.26 15.57
CA TYR A 10 13.74 -26.49 15.02
C TYR A 10 13.86 -26.87 13.53
N ILE A 11 13.94 -28.18 13.27
CA ILE A 11 13.87 -28.75 11.92
C ILE A 11 12.42 -28.59 11.44
N ARG A 12 12.17 -27.56 10.63
CA ARG A 12 10.89 -27.38 9.94
C ARG A 12 10.77 -28.43 8.84
N SER A 13 10.06 -29.51 9.17
CA SER A 13 9.61 -30.57 8.26
C SER A 13 9.05 -29.96 6.97
N LYS A 14 9.77 -30.14 5.85
CA LYS A 14 9.24 -29.94 4.51
C LYS A 14 8.28 -31.11 4.24
N ARG A 15 7.01 -30.91 4.55
CA ARG A 15 5.94 -31.83 4.14
C ARG A 15 5.85 -31.72 2.62
N GLN A 16 6.46 -32.67 1.91
CA GLN A 16 6.26 -32.86 0.48
C GLN A 16 4.77 -33.12 0.23
N VAL A 17 4.10 -32.21 -0.47
CA VAL A 17 2.79 -32.47 -1.04
C VAL A 17 3.03 -33.26 -2.31
N THR A 18 2.73 -34.56 -2.27
CA THR A 18 2.73 -35.41 -3.47
C THR A 18 1.56 -34.97 -4.35
N VAL A 19 1.88 -34.45 -5.55
CA VAL A 19 0.88 -34.14 -6.58
C VAL A 19 0.39 -35.45 -7.19
N ASN A 20 -0.56 -36.08 -6.51
CA ASN A 20 -1.29 -37.22 -7.03
C ASN A 20 -2.22 -36.74 -8.16
N HIS A 21 -1.78 -36.98 -9.40
CA HIS A 21 -2.59 -37.46 -10.53
C HIS A 21 -4.12 -37.23 -10.42
N ILE A 22 -4.63 -36.11 -10.94
CA ILE A 22 -6.02 -36.04 -11.42
C ILE A 22 -5.97 -35.78 -12.91
N SER A 23 -6.00 -36.91 -13.61
CA SER A 23 -6.24 -37.06 -15.04
C SER A 23 -7.46 -36.25 -15.49
N SER A 24 -7.24 -35.41 -16.49
CA SER A 24 -8.06 -35.33 -17.70
C SER A 24 -9.56 -35.46 -17.53
N LYS A 25 -10.25 -34.34 -17.30
CA LYS A 25 -11.52 -34.05 -17.99
C LYS A 25 -11.57 -32.56 -18.32
N CYS A 26 -11.08 -32.20 -19.50
CA CYS A 26 -11.47 -30.95 -20.15
C CYS A 26 -12.98 -31.05 -20.42
N VAL A 27 -13.78 -30.50 -19.50
CA VAL A 27 -15.22 -30.40 -19.71
C VAL A 27 -15.44 -29.40 -20.84
N SER A 28 -15.86 -29.92 -21.99
CA SER A 28 -16.28 -29.14 -23.15
C SER A 28 -17.60 -28.44 -22.81
N TYR A 29 -17.52 -27.22 -22.27
CA TYR A 29 -18.71 -26.40 -22.01
C TYR A 29 -19.30 -25.89 -23.34
N LYS A 30 -20.20 -26.68 -23.93
CA LYS A 30 -21.09 -26.23 -25.02
C LYS A 30 -22.28 -25.48 -24.43
N ASN A 31 -22.54 -24.30 -24.98
CA ASN A 31 -23.80 -23.55 -24.95
C ASN A 31 -24.35 -23.10 -23.58
N ILE A 32 -23.80 -22.00 -23.07
CA ILE A 32 -24.58 -21.09 -22.21
C ILE A 32 -24.94 -19.88 -23.07
N LYS A 33 -26.21 -19.83 -23.50
CA LYS A 33 -26.82 -18.67 -24.15
C LYS A 33 -26.99 -17.61 -23.05
N PHE A 34 -25.94 -16.84 -22.79
CA PHE A 34 -25.98 -15.73 -21.85
C PHE A 34 -26.92 -14.67 -22.44
N LEU A 35 -28.11 -14.56 -21.85
CA LEU A 35 -29.02 -13.45 -22.09
C LEU A 35 -28.25 -12.17 -21.72
N THR A 36 -28.00 -11.33 -22.71
CA THR A 36 -27.19 -10.12 -22.58
C THR A 36 -27.89 -9.16 -21.63
N ILE A 37 -27.24 -8.87 -20.50
CA ILE A 37 -27.66 -7.81 -19.58
C ILE A 37 -27.21 -6.49 -20.22
N GLU A 38 -28.02 -5.95 -21.13
CA GLU A 38 -27.87 -4.63 -21.80
C GLU A 38 -28.12 -3.46 -20.83
N LYS A 39 -27.65 -3.56 -19.58
CA LYS A 39 -27.74 -2.48 -18.60
C LYS A 39 -26.46 -2.41 -17.79
N THR A 40 -25.35 -2.21 -18.48
CA THR A 40 -24.18 -1.59 -17.86
C THR A 40 -24.58 -0.15 -17.54
N VAL A 41 -25.01 0.08 -16.30
CA VAL A 41 -25.12 1.44 -15.75
C VAL A 41 -23.75 2.07 -15.97
N SER A 42 -23.71 3.07 -16.85
CA SER A 42 -22.53 3.88 -17.14
C SER A 42 -22.17 4.65 -15.88
N PHE A 43 -21.41 4.02 -15.00
CA PHE A 43 -20.61 4.72 -14.01
C PHE A 43 -19.36 5.22 -14.75
N ASN A 44 -19.53 6.33 -15.48
CA ASN A 44 -18.42 7.23 -15.79
C ASN A 44 -18.02 7.99 -14.50
N GLU A 45 -17.77 7.25 -13.42
CA GLU A 45 -17.05 7.82 -12.30
C GLU A 45 -15.59 7.89 -12.75
N LYS A 46 -15.18 9.07 -13.22
CA LYS A 46 -13.76 9.39 -13.36
C LYS A 46 -13.17 9.28 -11.96
N ILE A 47 -12.66 8.10 -11.62
CA ILE A 47 -11.70 7.93 -10.54
C ILE A 47 -10.47 8.65 -11.04
N GLU A 48 -10.48 9.97 -10.86
CA GLU A 48 -9.33 10.76 -11.20
C GLU A 48 -8.38 10.64 -10.03
N ASP A 49 -7.56 9.59 -10.09
CA ASP A 49 -6.35 9.46 -9.31
C ASP A 49 -5.45 10.62 -9.68
N LYS A 50 -5.68 11.78 -9.03
CA LYS A 50 -4.84 12.98 -9.18
C LYS A 50 -3.49 12.65 -8.56
N ALA A 51 -2.67 11.93 -9.31
CA ALA A 51 -1.33 11.53 -8.93
C ALA A 51 -0.51 12.81 -8.77
N THR A 52 -0.31 13.25 -7.52
CA THR A 52 0.52 14.40 -7.23
C THR A 52 1.97 14.00 -7.46
N ILE A 53 2.69 14.74 -8.31
CA ILE A 53 4.11 14.53 -8.52
C ILE A 53 4.88 15.06 -7.31
N CYS A 54 5.85 14.29 -6.83
CA CYS A 54 6.69 14.72 -5.73
C CYS A 54 7.65 15.83 -6.19
N PRO A 55 7.66 17.01 -5.54
CA PRO A 55 8.58 18.09 -5.91
C PRO A 55 10.05 17.77 -5.60
N THR A 56 10.31 16.82 -4.70
CA THR A 56 11.68 16.44 -4.29
C THR A 56 12.30 15.39 -5.21
N CYS A 57 11.54 14.40 -5.68
CA CYS A 57 12.08 13.27 -6.44
C CYS A 57 11.48 13.08 -7.85
N GLY A 58 10.48 13.87 -8.23
CA GLY A 58 9.84 13.83 -9.55
C GLY A 58 8.96 12.59 -9.80
N LYS A 59 8.88 11.64 -8.85
CA LYS A 59 8.06 10.42 -8.99
C LYS A 59 6.61 10.69 -8.56
N PRO A 60 5.64 9.96 -9.13
CA PRO A 60 4.24 10.05 -8.71
C PRO A 60 4.10 9.58 -7.26
N ALA A 61 3.45 10.39 -6.43
CA ALA A 61 3.33 10.15 -4.99
C ALA A 61 1.88 9.98 -4.51
N GLY A 62 0.89 10.07 -5.40
CA GLY A 62 -0.53 9.90 -5.07
C GLY A 62 -1.08 11.01 -4.16
N ASN A 63 -2.06 10.70 -3.32
CA ASN A 63 -2.75 11.65 -2.42
C ASN A 63 -2.43 11.40 -0.92
N ARG A 64 -1.16 11.10 -0.60
CA ARG A 64 -0.69 10.81 0.78
C ARG A 64 0.07 12.00 1.39
N LYS A 65 0.35 11.96 2.70
CA LYS A 65 1.08 13.02 3.42
C LYS A 65 2.57 13.07 3.05
N PHE A 66 3.17 11.91 2.80
CA PHE A 66 4.59 11.73 2.45
C PHE A 66 4.73 11.01 1.12
N CYS A 67 5.83 11.22 0.39
CA CYS A 67 6.13 10.49 -0.84
C CYS A 67 6.39 9.01 -0.53
N ILE A 68 5.84 8.10 -1.35
CA ILE A 68 6.11 6.66 -1.22
C ILE A 68 7.53 6.29 -1.63
N ASN A 69 8.12 7.05 -2.56
CA ASN A 69 9.40 6.70 -3.16
C ASN A 69 10.61 7.30 -2.43
N CYS A 70 10.48 8.50 -1.85
CA CYS A 70 11.59 9.19 -1.16
C CYS A 70 11.30 9.61 0.28
N GLY A 71 10.06 9.43 0.78
CA GLY A 71 9.69 9.83 2.14
C GLY A 71 9.47 11.34 2.36
N ALA A 72 9.76 12.20 1.38
CA ALA A 72 9.59 13.65 1.51
C ALA A 72 8.10 14.04 1.67
N PRO A 73 7.76 15.05 2.49
CA PRO A 73 6.38 15.50 2.64
C PRO A 73 5.85 16.15 1.35
N LEU A 74 4.62 15.82 0.98
CA LEU A 74 3.99 16.39 -0.23
C LEU A 74 3.29 17.72 0.01
N ARG A 75 3.04 18.05 1.28
CA ARG A 75 2.43 19.31 1.70
C ARG A 75 3.18 19.86 2.90
N MET A 76 3.52 21.14 2.83
CA MET A 76 4.13 21.88 3.93
C MET A 76 3.07 22.78 4.59
N ILE A 77 3.19 22.97 5.91
CA ILE A 77 2.41 23.92 6.70
C ILE A 77 3.36 24.96 7.30
N LYS A 78 2.96 26.23 7.31
CA LYS A 78 3.73 27.30 7.93
C LYS A 78 3.39 27.39 9.41
N CYS A 79 4.40 27.59 10.24
CA CYS A 79 4.23 27.81 11.66
C CYS A 79 3.54 29.17 11.90
N PRO A 80 2.48 29.25 12.72
CA PRO A 80 1.79 30.51 12.97
C PRO A 80 2.61 31.51 13.78
N LYS A 81 3.62 31.04 14.53
CA LYS A 81 4.43 31.90 15.41
C LYS A 81 5.60 32.57 14.68
N TYR A 82 6.30 31.83 13.83
CA TYR A 82 7.55 32.29 13.19
C TYR A 82 7.60 32.07 11.68
N GLY A 83 6.54 31.52 11.06
CA GLY A 83 6.49 31.27 9.61
C GLY A 83 7.31 30.08 9.12
N ALA A 84 8.01 29.35 9.99
CA ALA A 84 8.82 28.19 9.63
C ALA A 84 8.00 27.10 8.91
N GLU A 85 8.54 26.55 7.83
CA GLU A 85 7.88 25.50 7.05
C GLU A 85 8.07 24.13 7.71
N ASN A 86 6.97 23.44 7.99
CA ASN A 86 6.96 22.12 8.62
C ASN A 86 6.18 21.12 7.76
N PRO A 87 6.51 19.82 7.80
CA PRO A 87 5.74 18.79 7.10
C PRO A 87 4.28 18.72 7.60
N ARG A 88 3.30 18.64 6.68
CA ARG A 88 1.90 18.48 7.10
C ARG A 88 1.70 17.12 7.77
N GLY A 89 1.30 17.13 9.04
CA GLY A 89 1.11 15.93 9.86
C GLY A 89 2.01 15.90 11.10
N THR A 90 2.93 16.85 11.27
CA THR A 90 3.65 17.05 12.53
C THR A 90 2.75 17.74 13.55
N ASN A 91 2.72 17.22 14.79
CA ASN A 91 1.94 17.83 15.87
C ASN A 91 2.54 19.15 16.37
N PHE A 92 3.86 19.29 16.29
CA PHE A 92 4.60 20.44 16.80
C PHE A 92 5.58 20.97 15.76
N CYS A 93 5.85 22.27 15.80
CA CYS A 93 6.87 22.93 15.00
C CYS A 93 8.25 22.48 15.47
N GLY A 94 9.07 21.96 14.56
CA GLY A 94 10.43 21.51 14.89
C GLY A 94 11.37 22.64 15.33
N ASN A 95 11.06 23.89 14.97
CA ASN A 95 11.90 25.05 15.30
C ASN A 95 11.52 25.71 16.64
N CYS A 96 10.27 25.65 17.07
CA CYS A 96 9.81 26.40 18.24
C CYS A 96 8.86 25.66 19.19
N GLY A 97 8.50 24.41 18.89
CA GLY A 97 7.60 23.60 19.71
C GLY A 97 6.13 24.03 19.68
N THR A 98 5.75 25.08 18.92
CA THR A 98 4.35 25.49 18.79
C THR A 98 3.52 24.39 18.16
N LYS A 99 2.35 24.11 18.73
CA LYS A 99 1.40 23.10 18.22
C LYS A 99 0.87 23.53 16.84
N LEU A 100 0.95 22.65 15.85
CA LEU A 100 0.52 22.90 14.46
C LEU A 100 -0.77 22.16 14.07
N GLY A 101 -1.25 21.27 14.95
CA GLY A 101 -2.45 20.44 14.77
C GLY A 101 -3.20 20.23 16.08
#